data_AF-A0A1G1JR94-F1
#
_entry.id   AF-A0A1G1JR94-F1
#
_cell.length_a   1.000
_cell.length_b   1.000
_cell.length_c   1.000
_cell.angle_alpha   90.00
_cell.angle_beta   90.00
_cell.angle_gamma   90.00
#
_symmetry.space_group_name_H-M   'P 1'
#
loop_
_entity.id
_entity.type
_entity.pdbx_description
1 polymer ?
#
loop_
_entity_poly.entity_id
_entity_poly.type
_entity_poly.pdbx_seq_one_letter_code
_entity_poly.pdbx_strand_id
1 'polypeptide(L)' 'MKRMKRDFLTVYEASKKHGLSQGYLRLLLGKGVIKGNQIPITPSRMLWLIDKASLKRFLSQERSPGPKPK' A
#
# COMPACT_ATOMS: atom_id res chain seq x y z
N MET A 1 -24.99 6.22 -9.78
CA MET A 1 -23.86 5.37 -10.23
C MET A 1 -22.69 5.53 -9.27
N LYS A 2 -22.43 4.53 -8.43
CA LYS A 2 -21.35 4.55 -7.42
C LYS A 2 -20.02 4.40 -8.17
N ARG A 3 -19.20 5.47 -8.26
CA ARG A 3 -17.87 5.42 -8.88
C ARG A 3 -17.08 4.26 -8.28
N MET A 4 -16.84 3.18 -9.04
CA MET A 4 -15.79 2.19 -8.76
C MET A 4 -14.44 2.91 -8.83
N LYS A 5 -14.07 3.63 -7.77
CA LYS A 5 -12.84 4.41 -7.67
C LYS A 5 -11.67 3.45 -7.43
N ARG A 6 -11.34 2.62 -8.43
CA ARG A 6 -10.16 1.72 -8.53
C ARG A 6 -9.66 1.25 -7.17
N ASP A 7 -10.03 0.07 -6.71
CA ASP A 7 -9.69 -0.42 -5.36
C ASP A 7 -8.18 -0.60 -5.09
N PHE A 8 -7.35 -0.41 -6.11
CA PHE A 8 -5.91 -0.53 -6.05
C PHE A 8 -5.18 0.81 -6.29
N LEU A 9 -3.96 0.92 -5.74
CA LEU A 9 -2.98 1.96 -6.03
C LEU A 9 -1.68 1.32 -6.47
N THR A 10 -1.00 1.93 -7.43
CA THR A 10 0.41 1.60 -7.66
C THR A 10 1.25 2.02 -6.45
N VAL A 11 2.42 1.40 -6.28
CA VAL A 11 3.40 1.82 -5.26
C VAL A 11 3.75 3.30 -5.38
N TYR A 12 3.84 3.82 -6.61
CA TYR A 12 4.11 5.23 -6.87
C TYR A 12 2.98 6.15 -6.36
N GLU A 13 1.73 5.83 -6.71
CA GLU A 13 0.57 6.61 -6.25
C GLU A 13 0.42 6.56 -4.73
N ALA A 14 0.60 5.38 -4.12
CA ALA A 14 0.55 5.22 -2.67
C ALA A 14 1.66 6.02 -1.98
N SER A 15 2.87 6.03 -2.55
CA SER A 15 4.00 6.83 -2.05
C SER A 15 3.68 8.33 -2.08
N LYS A 16 3.24 8.84 -3.23
CA LYS A 16 2.87 10.26 -3.38
C LYS A 16 1.72 10.68 -2.47
N LYS A 17 0.75 9.79 -2.27
CA LYS A 17 -0.46 10.09 -1.48
C LYS A 17 -0.22 10.04 0.03
N HIS A 18 0.60 9.12 0.51
CA HIS A 18 0.76 8.84 1.94
C HIS A 18 2.11 9.24 2.50
N GLY A 19 3.04 9.75 1.67
CA GLY A 19 4.37 10.19 2.10
C GLY A 19 5.31 9.03 2.45
N LEU A 20 4.96 7.80 2.10
CA LEU A 20 5.78 6.61 2.37
C LEU A 20 6.77 6.37 1.23
N SER A 21 7.96 5.86 1.55
CA SER A 21 8.93 5.49 0.50
C SER A 21 8.42 4.29 -0.29
N GLN A 22 8.74 4.24 -1.59
CA GLN A 22 8.35 3.12 -2.44
C GLN A 22 8.99 1.80 -1.99
N GLY A 23 10.23 1.86 -1.49
CA GLY A 23 10.93 0.70 -0.93
C GLY A 23 10.22 0.15 0.30
N TYR A 24 9.76 1.02 1.20
CA TYR A 24 9.00 0.62 2.38
C TYR A 24 7.67 -0.05 1.99
N LEU A 25 6.92 0.55 1.05
CA LEU A 25 5.68 -0.05 0.56
C LEU A 25 5.90 -1.43 -0.08
N ARG A 26 6.98 -1.62 -0.85
CA ARG A 26 7.36 -2.93 -1.42
C ARG A 26 7.74 -3.94 -0.33
N LEU A 27 8.42 -3.50 0.73
CA LEU A 27 8.75 -4.34 1.87
C LEU A 27 7.49 -4.81 2.59
N LEU A 28 6.51 -3.91 2.82
CA LEU A 28 5.23 -4.26 3.45
C LEU A 28 4.43 -5.26 2.61
N LEU A 29 4.43 -5.10 1.29
CA LEU A 29 3.84 -6.08 0.36
C LEU A 29 4.56 -7.43 0.43
N GLY A 30 5.89 -7.44 0.37
CA GLY A 30 6.69 -8.67 0.44
C GLY A 30 6.56 -9.43 1.76
N LYS A 31 6.33 -8.70 2.86
CA LYS A 31 6.04 -9.27 4.19
C LYS A 31 4.57 -9.67 4.38
N GLY A 32 3.69 -9.38 3.41
CA GLY A 32 2.25 -9.64 3.53
C GLY A 32 1.51 -8.74 4.54
N VAL A 33 2.16 -7.69 5.05
CA VAL A 33 1.57 -6.75 6.01
C VAL A 33 0.44 -5.92 5.38
N ILE A 34 0.62 -5.57 4.10
CA ILE A 34 -0.44 -4.98 3.27
C ILE A 34 -0.69 -5.88 2.07
N LYS A 35 -1.96 -6.01 1.68
CA LYS A 35 -2.37 -6.80 0.52
C LYS A 35 -2.10 -6.07 -0.78
N GLY A 36 -1.70 -6.83 -1.80
CA GLY A 36 -1.56 -6.32 -3.15
C GLY A 36 -1.28 -7.44 -4.14
N ASN A 37 -1.41 -7.12 -5.42
CA ASN A 37 -1.21 -8.04 -6.53
C ASN A 37 -0.05 -7.58 -7.40
N GLN A 38 0.69 -8.53 -7.97
CA GLN A 38 1.64 -8.25 -9.03
C GLN A 38 0.96 -8.42 -10.38
N ILE A 39 1.11 -7.43 -11.26
CA ILE A 39 0.68 -7.53 -12.65
C ILE A 39 1.89 -7.39 -13.58
N PRO A 40 2.02 -8.20 -14.62
CA PRO A 40 3.03 -7.98 -15.65
C PRO A 40 2.68 -6.71 -16.44
N ILE A 41 3.62 -5.75 -16.53
CA ILE A 41 3.53 -4.63 -17.49
C ILE A 41 4.25 -5.01 -18.77
N THR A 42 5.41 -5.66 -18.64
CA THR A 42 6.20 -6.17 -19.76
C THR A 42 6.66 -7.59 -19.42
N PRO A 43 7.15 -8.37 -20.40
CA PRO A 43 7.66 -9.73 -20.15
C PRO A 43 8.72 -9.82 -19.05
N SER A 44 9.42 -8.71 -18.76
CA SER A 44 10.49 -8.66 -17.75
C SER A 44 10.18 -7.74 -16.57
N ARG A 45 8.98 -7.14 -16.50
CA ARG A 45 8.64 -6.17 -15.43
C ARG A 45 7.27 -6.43 -14.83
N MET A 46 7.28 -6.63 -13.51
CA MET A 46 6.09 -6.75 -12.69
C MET A 46 5.82 -5.44 -11.93
N LEU A 47 4.56 -5.03 -11.88
CA LEU A 47 4.09 -3.88 -11.10
C LEU A 47 3.26 -4.34 -9.93
N TRP A 48 3.53 -3.76 -8.77
CA TRP A 48 2.73 -3.95 -7.58
C TRP A 48 1.53 -2.99 -7.55
N LEU A 49 0.35 -3.58 -7.39
CA LEU A 49 -0.92 -2.93 -7.13
C LEU A 49 -1.34 -3.20 -5.69
N ILE A 50 -1.29 -2.18 -4.85
CA ILE A 50 -1.63 -2.21 -3.43
C ILE A 50 -3.14 -2.06 -3.26
N ASP A 51 -3.76 -2.95 -2.48
CA ASP A 51 -5.16 -2.81 -2.06
C ASP A 51 -5.34 -1.60 -1.14
N LYS A 52 -6.21 -0.65 -1.53
CA LYS A 52 -6.44 0.59 -0.78
C LYS A 52 -6.98 0.34 0.62
N ALA A 53 -7.86 -0.64 0.80
CA ALA A 53 -8.49 -0.90 2.09
C ALA A 53 -7.46 -1.48 3.07
N SER A 54 -6.63 -2.41 2.61
CA SER A 54 -5.53 -2.98 3.39
C SER A 54 -4.52 -1.91 3.78
N LEU A 55 -4.09 -1.07 2.85
CA LEU A 55 -3.17 0.03 3.15
C LEU A 55 -3.78 1.02 4.14
N LYS A 56 -5.06 1.35 4.00
CA LYS A 56 -5.76 2.24 4.94
C LYS A 56 -5.81 1.65 6.35
N ARG A 57 -6.12 0.35 6.48
CA ARG A 57 -6.13 -0.35 7.78
C ARG A 57 -4.77 -0.32 8.45
N PHE A 58 -3.72 -0.64 7.69
CA PHE A 58 -2.35 -0.56 8.16
C PHE A 58 -2.00 0.84 8.68
N LEU A 59 -2.27 1.88 7.87
CA LEU A 59 -1.98 3.26 8.25
C LEU A 59 -2.78 3.74 9.46
N SER A 60 -4.02 3.27 9.65
CA SER A 60 -4.78 3.60 10.86
C SER A 60 -4.24 2.92 12.12
N GLN A 61 -3.66 1.72 11.98
CA GLN A 61 -3.05 0.99 13.09
C GLN A 61 -1.67 1.56 13.43
N GLU A 62 -0.84 1.87 12.44
CA GLU A 62 0.49 2.46 12.63
C GLU A 62 0.41 3.88 13.25
N ARG A 63 -0.64 4.65 12.91
CA ARG A 63 -0.89 5.99 13.49
C ARG A 63 -1.42 6.00 14.91
N SER A 64 -1.58 4.85 15.56
CA SER A 64 -1.83 4.80 17.00
C SER A 64 -0.49 4.67 17.72
N PRO A 65 0.19 5.78 18.08
CA PRO A 65 1.21 5.67 19.11
C PRO A 65 0.46 5.19 20.35
N GLY A 66 0.73 3.97 20.79
CA GLY A 66 0.39 3.58 22.15
C GLY A 66 0.95 4.64 23.11
N PRO A 67 0.30 4.87 24.28
CA PRO A 67 0.82 5.82 25.25
C PRO A 67 2.29 5.48 25.54
N LYS A 68 3.17 6.48 25.44
CA LYS A 68 4.55 6.34 25.92
C LYS A 68 4.48 5.81 27.36
N PRO A 69 5.16 4.70 27.71
CA PRO A 69 5.28 4.32 29.11
C PRO A 69 5.88 5.51 29.86
N LYS A 70 5.22 5.91 30.95
CA LYS A 70 5.66 6.94 31.88
C LYS A 70 6.87 6.45 32.66
#